data_AF-A0A6M0CE49-F1
#
_entry.id   AF-A0A6M0CE49-F1
#
_cell.length_a   1.000
_cell.length_b   1.000
_cell.length_c   1.000
_cell.angle_alpha   90.00
_cell.angle_beta   90.00
_cell.angle_gamma   90.00
#
_symmetry.space_group_name_H-M   'P 1'
#
loop_
_entity.id
_entity.type
_entity.pdbx_description
1 polymer ?
#
loop_
_entity_poly.entity_id
_entity_poly.type
_entity_poly.pdbx_seq_one_letter_code
_entity_poly.pdbx_strand_id
1 'polypeptide(L)'
;MTSGQRKAHKYVWLLLVMTIPILMIFAVKDLDVFSLKEDLKPKFSATKGTIVKTSENKILKASLIKKDSLYSLEVILKKPIKQASLVIESLQAQDGAKVIGQLSSVGIYKFEVDEVIEAIILKDPLGKEDINILTVLPL
;
A
#
# COMPACT_ATOMS: atom_id res chain seq x y z
N MET A 1 23.34 -27.63 42.59
CA MET A 1 22.00 -27.02 42.38
C MET A 1 21.18 -27.16 43.65
N THR A 2 21.00 -26.07 44.39
CA THR A 2 20.24 -26.07 45.65
C THR A 2 18.75 -26.25 45.38
N SER A 3 18.00 -26.86 46.30
CA SER A 3 16.58 -27.23 46.09
C SER A 3 15.68 -26.03 45.76
N GLY A 4 16.07 -24.81 46.18
CA GLY A 4 15.37 -23.57 45.90
C GLY A 4 15.35 -23.16 44.42
N GLN A 5 16.46 -23.35 43.70
CA GLN A 5 16.53 -23.01 42.27
C GLN A 5 15.61 -23.88 41.41
N ARG A 6 15.41 -25.15 41.78
CA ARG A 6 14.49 -26.06 41.08
C ARG A 6 13.03 -25.65 41.25
N LYS A 7 12.65 -25.18 42.45
CA LYS A 7 11.29 -24.65 42.69
C LYS A 7 11.07 -23.35 41.91
N ALA A 8 12.00 -22.40 41.98
CA ALA A 8 11.90 -21.13 41.23
C ALA A 8 11.81 -21.35 39.72
N HIS A 9 12.64 -22.24 39.17
CA HIS A 9 12.62 -22.58 37.74
C HIS A 9 11.25 -23.11 37.28
N LYS A 10 10.61 -23.97 38.08
CA LYS A 10 9.27 -24.50 37.78
C LYS A 10 8.21 -23.39 37.71
N TYR A 11 8.27 -22.40 38.61
CA TYR A 11 7.32 -21.27 38.60
C TYR A 11 7.53 -20.34 37.41
N VAL A 12 8.79 -20.05 37.04
CA VAL A 12 9.11 -19.25 35.85
C VAL A 12 8.59 -19.92 34.59
N TRP A 13 8.79 -21.25 34.47
CA TRP A 13 8.28 -22.01 33.34
C TRP A 13 6.75 -22.01 33.24
N LEU A 14 6.07 -22.17 34.38
CA LEU A 14 4.61 -22.11 34.44
C LEU A 14 4.07 -20.74 34.00
N LEU A 15 4.71 -19.66 34.45
CA LEU A 15 4.36 -18.30 34.07
C LEU A 15 4.58 -18.09 32.57
N LEU A 16 5.73 -18.53 32.04
CA LEU A 16 6.09 -18.36 30.64
C LEU A 16 5.05 -19.02 29.70
N VAL A 17 4.67 -20.27 30.00
CA VAL A 17 3.68 -21.03 29.21
C VAL A 17 2.30 -20.36 29.21
N MET A 18 1.93 -19.65 30.27
CA MET A 18 0.69 -18.87 30.31
C MET A 18 0.82 -17.53 29.58
N THR A 19 1.92 -16.81 29.76
CA THR A 19 2.10 -15.47 29.17
C THR A 19 2.26 -15.49 27.64
N ILE A 20 2.96 -16.47 27.08
CA ILE A 20 3.19 -16.56 25.62
C ILE A 20 1.87 -16.60 24.82
N PRO A 21 0.92 -17.51 25.08
CA PRO A 21 -0.33 -17.57 24.31
C PRO A 21 -1.19 -16.33 24.51
N ILE A 22 -1.19 -15.73 25.71
CA ILE A 22 -1.91 -14.48 25.99
C ILE A 22 -1.35 -13.35 25.13
N LEU A 23 -0.02 -13.18 25.11
CA LEU A 23 0.64 -12.17 24.28
C LEU A 23 0.42 -12.42 22.79
N MET A 24 0.38 -13.68 22.36
CA MET A 24 0.09 -14.05 20.97
C MET A 24 -1.34 -13.64 20.57
N ILE A 25 -2.34 -13.87 21.45
CA ILE A 25 -3.72 -13.43 21.22
C ILE A 25 -3.80 -11.90 21.18
N PHE A 26 -3.14 -11.20 22.10
CA PHE A 26 -3.12 -9.74 22.11
C PHE A 26 -2.44 -9.15 20.88
N ALA A 27 -1.33 -9.75 20.43
CA ALA A 27 -0.64 -9.35 19.22
C ALA A 27 -1.54 -9.50 17.99
N VAL A 28 -2.27 -10.62 17.89
CA VAL A 28 -3.19 -10.86 16.77
C VAL A 28 -4.49 -10.04 16.90
N LYS A 29 -4.85 -9.51 18.07
CA LYS A 29 -6.06 -8.68 18.22
C LYS A 29 -5.94 -7.31 17.55
N ASP A 30 -4.72 -6.79 17.45
CA ASP A 30 -4.45 -5.49 16.80
C ASP A 30 -4.23 -5.64 15.29
N LEU A 31 -3.81 -6.82 14.84
CA LEU A 31 -3.85 -7.16 13.43
C LEU A 31 -5.28 -7.59 13.09
N ASP A 32 -5.90 -6.94 12.11
CA ASP A 32 -7.27 -7.19 11.66
C ASP A 32 -7.42 -8.56 10.92
N VAL A 33 -6.68 -9.59 11.34
CA VAL A 33 -6.51 -10.89 10.66
C VAL A 33 -7.82 -11.71 10.65
N PHE A 34 -8.74 -11.42 11.58
CA PHE A 34 -10.06 -12.05 11.64
C PHE A 34 -11.16 -11.29 10.88
N SER A 35 -10.85 -10.11 10.31
CA SER A 35 -11.78 -9.38 9.43
C SER A 35 -11.85 -9.94 8.00
N LEU A 36 -11.57 -11.24 7.84
CA LEU A 36 -11.49 -11.89 6.53
C LEU A 36 -12.84 -12.21 5.88
N LYS A 37 -13.96 -11.65 6.38
CA LYS A 37 -15.30 -11.99 5.86
C LYS A 37 -16.22 -10.85 5.46
N GLU A 38 -15.86 -9.59 5.66
CA GLU A 38 -16.72 -8.51 5.17
C GLU A 38 -15.90 -7.44 4.44
N ASP A 39 -16.22 -7.33 3.15
CA ASP A 39 -15.90 -6.23 2.26
C ASP A 39 -14.42 -6.07 1.84
N LEU A 40 -14.15 -6.69 0.68
CA LEU A 40 -13.36 -6.08 -0.42
C LEU A 40 -13.99 -4.75 -0.90
N LYS A 41 -14.43 -3.88 0.00
CA LYS A 41 -14.63 -2.46 -0.30
C LYS A 41 -13.42 -1.77 0.30
N PRO A 42 -12.42 -1.39 -0.51
CA PRO A 42 -11.43 -0.44 -0.02
C PRO A 42 -12.19 0.72 0.60
N LYS A 43 -11.84 1.12 1.83
CA LYS A 43 -12.36 2.32 2.49
C LYS A 43 -12.33 3.46 1.46
N PHE A 44 -13.48 3.68 0.82
CA PHE A 44 -13.67 4.68 -0.21
C PHE A 44 -13.81 6.01 0.52
N SER A 45 -12.71 6.47 1.10
CA SER A 45 -12.55 7.87 1.42
C SER A 45 -12.19 8.52 0.09
N ALA A 46 -13.22 8.70 -0.75
CA ALA A 46 -13.13 9.61 -1.88
C ALA A 46 -12.60 10.92 -1.32
N THR A 47 -11.35 11.23 -1.67
CA THR A 47 -10.76 12.53 -1.38
C THR A 47 -11.78 13.56 -1.89
N LYS A 48 -12.27 14.44 -1.01
CA LYS A 48 -13.17 15.55 -1.36
C LYS A 48 -12.43 16.51 -2.29
N GLY A 49 -12.41 16.19 -3.58
CA GLY A 49 -11.75 16.93 -4.64
C GLY A 49 -12.36 16.53 -5.98
N THR A 50 -12.26 17.41 -6.96
CA THR A 50 -12.79 17.14 -8.29
C THR A 50 -11.87 16.11 -8.95
N ILE A 51 -12.39 14.91 -9.20
CA ILE A 51 -11.68 13.92 -10.02
C ILE A 51 -11.56 14.55 -11.41
N VAL A 52 -10.34 14.92 -11.78
CA VAL A 52 -10.07 15.54 -13.08
C VAL A 52 -10.11 14.46 -14.15
N LYS A 53 -9.46 13.32 -13.92
CA LYS A 53 -9.41 12.17 -14.85
C LYS A 53 -9.20 10.85 -14.12
N THR A 54 -9.62 9.75 -14.74
CA THR A 54 -9.47 8.39 -14.20
C THR A 54 -9.12 7.43 -15.33
N SER A 55 -8.07 6.64 -15.13
CA SER A 55 -7.66 5.55 -16.01
C SER A 55 -7.70 4.24 -15.23
N GLU A 56 -8.37 3.22 -15.76
CA GLU A 56 -8.61 1.96 -15.06
C GLU A 56 -8.22 0.76 -15.92
N ASN A 57 -7.49 -0.18 -15.32
CA ASN A 57 -7.19 -1.49 -15.87
C ASN A 57 -7.59 -2.57 -14.84
N LYS A 58 -7.60 -3.84 -15.26
CA LYS A 58 -7.95 -5.04 -14.47
C LYS A 58 -7.11 -5.23 -13.20
N ILE A 59 -5.95 -4.59 -13.12
CA ILE A 59 -4.99 -4.72 -12.02
C ILE A 59 -4.94 -3.45 -11.16
N LEU A 60 -5.14 -2.28 -11.75
CA LEU A 60 -4.90 -1.00 -11.09
C LEU A 60 -5.81 0.10 -11.64
N LYS A 61 -6.09 1.11 -10.82
CA LYS A 61 -6.86 2.30 -11.20
C LYS A 61 -6.09 3.54 -10.75
N ALA A 62 -5.84 4.46 -11.66
CA ALA A 62 -5.19 5.72 -11.37
C ALA A 62 -6.17 6.87 -11.60
N SER A 63 -6.27 7.78 -10.64
CA SER A 63 -7.15 8.94 -10.69
C SER A 63 -6.36 10.19 -10.35
N LEU A 64 -6.44 11.21 -11.22
CA LEU A 64 -5.90 12.52 -10.93
C LEU A 64 -7.01 13.36 -10.28
N ILE A 65 -6.77 13.81 -9.05
CA ILE A 65 -7.70 14.60 -8.24
C ILE A 65 -7.13 16.01 -8.13
N LYS A 66 -7.93 17.03 -8.41
CA LYS A 66 -7.55 18.43 -8.18
C LYS A 66 -8.29 18.96 -6.96
N LYS A 67 -7.54 19.58 -6.06
CA LYS A 67 -8.08 20.23 -4.86
C LYS A 67 -7.46 21.61 -4.71
N ASP A 68 -8.30 22.64 -4.84
CA ASP A 68 -8.05 24.07 -4.59
C ASP A 68 -6.89 24.78 -5.35
N SER A 69 -5.85 24.05 -5.81
CA SER A 69 -4.77 24.42 -6.75
C SER A 69 -3.68 23.33 -6.83
N LEU A 70 -3.75 22.29 -5.98
CA LEU A 70 -2.82 21.16 -5.97
C LEU A 70 -3.40 19.97 -6.72
N TYR A 71 -2.52 19.23 -7.42
CA TYR A 71 -2.87 17.96 -8.03
C TYR A 71 -2.49 16.82 -7.06
N SER A 72 -3.31 15.79 -7.02
CA SER A 72 -3.04 14.59 -6.25
C SER A 72 -3.33 13.38 -7.11
N LEU A 73 -2.36 12.51 -7.22
CA LEU A 73 -2.50 11.24 -7.91
C LEU A 73 -2.93 10.17 -6.89
N GLU A 74 -4.12 9.61 -7.10
CA GLU A 74 -4.62 8.47 -6.34
C GLU A 74 -4.51 7.20 -7.18
N VAL A 75 -3.66 6.25 -6.75
CA VAL A 75 -3.48 4.95 -7.40
C VAL A 75 -4.04 3.86 -6.50
N ILE A 76 -5.01 3.11 -7.03
CA ILE A 76 -5.66 1.98 -6.36
C ILE A 76 -5.15 0.71 -7.00
N LEU A 77 -4.35 -0.06 -6.26
CA LEU A 77 -3.91 -1.37 -6.68
C LEU A 77 -4.95 -2.41 -6.27
N LYS A 78 -5.67 -2.97 -7.25
CA LYS A 78 -6.80 -3.89 -7.03
C LYS A 78 -6.38 -5.34 -6.85
N LYS A 79 -5.18 -5.71 -7.30
CA LYS A 79 -4.65 -7.08 -7.28
C LYS A 79 -3.19 -7.11 -6.86
N PRO A 80 -2.73 -8.19 -6.22
CA PRO A 80 -1.30 -8.38 -5.96
C PRO A 80 -0.50 -8.29 -7.25
N ILE A 81 0.63 -7.59 -7.19
CA ILE A 81 1.61 -7.50 -8.27
C ILE A 81 2.53 -8.72 -8.21
N LYS A 82 3.03 -9.15 -9.37
CA LYS A 82 3.94 -10.30 -9.45
C LYS A 82 5.31 -9.98 -8.86
N GLN A 83 5.74 -8.73 -8.99
CA GLN A 83 6.96 -8.20 -8.40
C GLN A 83 6.75 -7.84 -6.93
N ALA A 84 7.84 -7.82 -6.15
CA ALA A 84 7.79 -7.40 -4.75
C ALA A 84 7.38 -5.92 -4.59
N SER A 85 7.65 -5.10 -5.60
CA SER A 85 7.20 -3.70 -5.67
C SER A 85 7.27 -3.17 -7.10
N LEU A 86 6.59 -2.05 -7.36
CA LEU A 86 6.63 -1.29 -8.61
C LEU A 86 6.90 0.17 -8.33
N VAL A 87 7.75 0.80 -9.12
CA VAL A 87 8.00 2.24 -9.09
C VAL A 87 7.02 2.94 -10.02
N ILE A 88 6.39 4.00 -9.52
CA ILE A 88 5.51 4.89 -10.27
C ILE A 88 6.34 6.07 -10.75
N GLU A 89 6.38 6.25 -12.07
CA GLU A 89 6.94 7.44 -12.72
C GLU A 89 5.82 8.26 -13.37
N SER A 90 5.82 9.58 -13.15
CA SER A 90 5.03 10.52 -13.93
C SER A 90 5.80 10.87 -15.19
N LEU A 91 5.16 10.70 -16.33
CA LEU A 91 5.59 11.32 -17.57
C LEU A 91 4.91 12.68 -17.70
N GLN A 92 5.73 13.70 -17.93
CA GLN A 92 5.29 15.05 -18.15
C GLN A 92 5.73 15.54 -19.53
N ALA A 93 4.93 16.41 -20.15
CA ALA A 93 5.11 16.89 -21.53
C ALA A 93 6.50 17.50 -21.80
N GLN A 94 7.15 18.08 -20.78
CA GLN A 94 8.40 18.83 -20.93
C GLN A 94 9.61 18.26 -20.19
N ASP A 95 9.44 17.52 -19.08
CA ASP A 95 10.54 17.24 -18.14
C ASP A 95 10.88 15.74 -17.96
N GLY A 96 10.45 14.89 -18.88
CA GLY A 96 10.77 13.46 -18.86
C GLY A 96 10.07 12.70 -17.72
N ALA A 97 10.56 11.48 -17.43
CA ALA A 97 9.96 10.61 -16.42
C ALA A 97 10.51 10.93 -15.03
N LYS A 98 9.64 11.40 -14.12
CA LYS A 98 9.98 11.69 -12.72
C LYS A 98 9.37 10.62 -11.81
N VAL A 99 10.17 10.08 -10.89
CA VAL A 99 9.69 9.10 -9.90
C VAL A 99 8.78 9.80 -8.88
N ILE A 100 7.55 9.30 -8.75
CA ILE A 100 6.54 9.81 -7.81
C ILE A 100 6.53 8.97 -6.53
N GLY A 101 6.73 7.65 -6.65
CA GLY A 101 6.68 6.75 -5.50
C GLY A 101 6.70 5.27 -5.86
N GLN A 102 6.26 4.43 -4.93
CA GLN A 102 6.35 2.97 -5.04
C GLN A 102 5.07 2.29 -4.55
N LEU A 103 4.66 1.24 -5.25
CA LEU A 103 3.57 0.33 -4.91
C LEU A 103 4.17 -0.99 -4.43
N SER A 104 3.69 -1.54 -3.33
CA SER A 104 4.22 -2.79 -2.75
C SER A 104 3.13 -3.80 -2.39
N SER A 105 1.90 -3.36 -2.13
CA SER A 105 0.80 -4.20 -1.70
C SER A 105 -0.54 -3.67 -2.23
N VAL A 106 -1.56 -4.53 -2.21
CA VAL A 106 -2.93 -4.13 -2.56
C VAL A 106 -3.39 -3.01 -1.62
N GLY A 107 -3.81 -1.88 -2.18
CA GLY A 107 -4.11 -0.70 -1.38
C GLY A 107 -4.33 0.57 -2.21
N ILE A 108 -4.62 1.66 -1.50
CA ILE A 108 -4.76 3.00 -2.07
C ILE A 108 -3.49 3.78 -1.73
N TYR A 109 -2.86 4.32 -2.76
CA TYR A 109 -1.68 5.15 -2.67
C TYR A 109 -2.03 6.56 -3.13
N LYS A 110 -1.65 7.56 -2.36
CA LYS A 110 -1.89 8.97 -2.68
C LYS A 110 -0.55 9.67 -2.76
N PHE A 111 -0.34 10.34 -3.89
CA PHE A 111 0.86 11.12 -4.14
C PHE A 111 0.46 12.55 -4.43
N GLU A 112 1.12 13.48 -3.77
CA GLU A 112 1.00 14.90 -4.10
C GLU A 112 1.83 15.17 -5.35
N VAL A 113 1.24 15.87 -6.31
CA VAL A 113 1.90 16.23 -7.56
C VAL A 113 1.70 17.71 -7.80
N ASP A 114 2.79 18.39 -8.10
CA ASP A 114 2.77 19.85 -8.30
C ASP A 114 2.13 20.23 -9.64
N GLU A 115 2.05 19.28 -10.58
CA GLU A 115 1.70 19.54 -11.98
C GLU A 115 0.79 18.46 -12.59
N VAL A 116 0.24 18.76 -13.78
CA VAL A 116 -0.62 17.84 -14.53
C VAL A 116 0.23 16.72 -15.12
N ILE A 117 -0.06 15.47 -14.70
CA ILE A 117 0.59 14.27 -15.22
C ILE A 117 -0.12 13.82 -16.51
N GLU A 118 0.65 13.56 -17.56
CA GLU A 118 0.13 13.08 -18.85
C GLU A 118 -0.06 11.56 -18.87
N ALA A 119 0.94 10.85 -18.39
CA ALA A 119 0.96 9.40 -18.30
C ALA A 119 1.68 8.93 -17.05
N ILE A 120 1.32 7.74 -16.58
CA ILE A 120 1.97 7.07 -15.46
C ILE A 120 2.60 5.80 -16.01
N ILE A 121 3.89 5.64 -15.74
CA ILE A 121 4.65 4.45 -16.10
C ILE A 121 4.92 3.66 -14.83
N LEU A 122 4.65 2.37 -14.89
CA LEU A 122 4.97 1.43 -13.82
C LEU A 122 6.18 0.60 -14.22
N LYS A 123 7.25 0.72 -13.44
CA LYS A 123 8.51 -0.01 -13.65
C LYS A 123 8.84 -0.94 -12.49
N ASP A 124 9.59 -1.99 -12.77
CA ASP A 124 10.29 -2.72 -11.72
C ASP A 124 11.32 -1.78 -11.04
N PRO A 125 11.55 -1.88 -9.71
CA PRO A 125 12.61 -1.16 -9.01
C PRO A 125 14.00 -1.26 -9.65
N LEU A 126 14.26 -2.36 -10.38
CA LEU A 126 15.50 -2.59 -11.10
C LEU A 126 15.53 -1.91 -12.49
N GLY A 127 14.47 -1.21 -12.89
CA GLY A 127 14.36 -0.47 -14.15
C GLY A 127 14.35 -1.36 -15.40
N LYS A 128 14.10 -2.67 -15.23
CA LYS A 128 14.31 -3.66 -16.30
C LYS A 128 13.12 -3.81 -17.25
N GLU A 129 11.90 -3.54 -16.79
CA GLU A 129 10.68 -3.74 -17.58
C GLU A 129 9.65 -2.64 -17.30
N ASP A 130 9.08 -2.09 -18.39
CA ASP A 130 7.88 -1.26 -18.35
C ASP A 130 6.66 -2.18 -18.30
N ILE A 131 6.03 -2.25 -17.13
CA ILE A 131 5.00 -3.25 -16.83
C ILE A 131 3.62 -2.74 -17.25
N ASN A 132 3.41 -1.42 -17.22
CA ASN A 132 2.20 -0.82 -17.76
C ASN A 132 2.39 0.68 -17.97
N ILE A 133 1.88 1.20 -19.09
CA ILE A 133 1.76 2.63 -19.35
C ILE A 133 0.27 2.95 -19.27
N LEU A 134 -0.12 3.75 -18.27
CA LEU A 134 -1.45 4.32 -18.23
C LEU A 134 -1.38 5.78 -18.64
N THR A 135 -1.89 6.06 -19.83
CA THR A 135 -2.15 7.42 -20.25
C THR A 135 -3.31 7.96 -19.41
N VAL A 136 -3.07 9.07 -18.72
CA VAL A 136 -4.07 9.78 -17.91
C VAL A 136 -4.73 10.88 -18.76
N LEU A 137 -4.25 11.12 -19.99
CA LEU A 137 -4.84 11.98 -21.02
C LEU A 137 -5.35 11.16 -22.23
N PRO A 138 -6.58 11.36 -22.74
CA PRO A 138 -6.83 11.21 -24.17
C PRO A 138 -6.46 12.52 -24.90
N LEU A 139 -6.02 12.38 -26.16
CA LEU A 139 -6.06 13.46 -27.15
C LEU A 139 -7.46 14.09 -27.23
#